data_AF-B2UIP7-F1
#
_entry.id   AF-B2UIP7-F1
#
_cell.length_a   1.000
_cell.length_b   1.000
_cell.length_c   1.000
_cell.angle_alpha   90.00
_cell.angle_beta   90.00
_cell.angle_gamma   90.00
#
_symmetry.space_group_name_H-M   'P 1'
#
loop_
_entity.id
_entity.type
_entity.pdbx_description
1 polymer ?
#
loop_
_entity_poly.entity_id
_entity_poly.type
_entity_poly.pdbx_seq_one_letter_code
_entity_poly.pdbx_strand_id
1 'polypeptide(L)'
;MKRLYKSLAPRHYRSGEAAKLARMSASTLRIWERKYAVVAPPKSASGQRLYTEEDIERLRLIRGLVDSGHAIGAVASLNVESLRALVRSSGTVHAAKGEPISLLMVGPVPIAIANSASDSMYVCGHPGSLEEAFRDARAGLRADALLVAVPSLTEDTILRIVALAEAAHAKAISVIFTSGTPRAIERASLGGLRVVPQSDAEVRPESLIAELVDWATALRQADILNADTRSRAARRFDDKALAAFAGLTSTIQCECPRHLAELVIQLSAFQRYSDACLSRSPRDALLHRRLGNVANRAVQLLETALAEVVRHEDLLNSAKR
;
A
#
# COMPACT_ATOMS: atom_id res chain seq x y z
N MET A 1 1.30 -48.81 -23.15
CA MET A 1 1.75 -47.51 -23.69
C MET A 1 0.59 -46.66 -24.23
N LYS A 2 -0.30 -46.12 -23.37
CA LYS A 2 -1.37 -45.18 -23.80
C LYS A 2 -1.67 -44.22 -22.65
N ARG A 3 -0.88 -43.15 -22.45
CA ARG A 3 -1.24 -42.01 -21.56
C ARG A 3 -0.29 -40.81 -21.64
N LEU A 4 0.21 -40.42 -22.82
CA LEU A 4 1.16 -39.29 -22.94
C LEU A 4 0.80 -38.19 -23.94
N TYR A 5 -0.48 -38.00 -24.25
CA TYR A 5 -0.94 -36.79 -24.96
C TYR A 5 -2.23 -36.27 -24.31
N LYS A 6 -2.12 -35.83 -23.05
CA LYS A 6 -3.19 -35.06 -22.43
C LYS A 6 -3.14 -33.64 -23.00
N SER A 7 -3.80 -33.48 -24.15
CA SER A 7 -4.33 -32.25 -24.74
C SER A 7 -3.45 -31.00 -24.67
N LEU A 8 -2.82 -30.66 -25.80
CA LEU A 8 -2.25 -29.33 -26.10
C LEU A 8 -3.32 -28.26 -26.42
N ALA A 9 -4.60 -28.51 -26.11
CA ALA A 9 -5.64 -27.51 -26.34
C ALA A 9 -5.42 -26.32 -25.38
N PRO A 10 -5.46 -25.07 -25.88
CA PRO A 10 -5.32 -23.89 -25.04
C PRO A 10 -6.34 -23.93 -23.91
N ARG A 11 -5.86 -23.81 -22.68
CA ARG A 11 -6.71 -23.78 -21.49
C ARG A 11 -7.50 -22.47 -21.49
N HIS A 12 -8.82 -22.61 -21.40
CA HIS A 12 -9.74 -21.50 -21.27
C HIS A 12 -10.35 -21.50 -19.88
N TYR A 13 -10.38 -20.33 -19.25
CA TYR A 13 -10.88 -20.13 -17.90
C TYR A 13 -12.20 -19.37 -17.93
N ARG A 14 -13.13 -19.67 -17.02
CA ARG A 14 -14.36 -18.88 -16.87
C ARG A 14 -14.09 -17.64 -16.03
N SER A 15 -14.98 -16.63 -16.13
CA SER A 15 -14.83 -15.34 -15.45
C SER A 15 -14.47 -15.44 -13.96
N GLY A 16 -15.07 -16.37 -13.21
CA GLY A 16 -14.77 -16.56 -11.79
C GLY A 16 -13.37 -17.13 -11.54
N GLU A 17 -12.94 -18.10 -12.34
CA GLU A 17 -11.58 -18.66 -12.28
C GLU A 17 -10.54 -17.65 -12.74
N ALA A 18 -10.80 -16.93 -13.83
CA ALA A 18 -9.92 -15.88 -14.33
C ALA A 18 -9.72 -14.77 -13.30
N ALA A 19 -10.80 -14.32 -12.64
CA ALA A 19 -10.73 -13.34 -11.56
C ALA A 19 -9.89 -13.86 -10.37
N LYS A 20 -10.12 -15.11 -9.94
CA LYS A 20 -9.34 -15.75 -8.87
C LYS A 20 -7.86 -15.89 -9.23
N LEU A 21 -7.55 -16.28 -10.47
CA LEU A 21 -6.18 -16.42 -10.96
C LEU A 21 -5.48 -15.06 -11.10
N ALA A 22 -6.18 -14.02 -11.55
CA ALA A 22 -5.73 -12.62 -11.52
C ALA A 22 -5.82 -11.98 -10.11
N ARG A 23 -6.23 -12.77 -9.12
CA ARG A 23 -6.41 -12.43 -7.70
C ARG A 23 -7.41 -11.29 -7.42
N MET A 24 -8.23 -10.86 -8.37
CA MET A 24 -9.18 -9.75 -8.23
C MET A 24 -10.62 -10.24 -8.08
N SER A 25 -11.54 -9.35 -7.68
CA SER A 25 -12.96 -9.72 -7.64
C SER A 25 -13.53 -9.83 -9.07
N ALA A 26 -14.50 -10.71 -9.28
CA ALA A 26 -15.21 -10.82 -10.57
C ALA A 26 -15.92 -9.51 -10.96
N SER A 27 -16.33 -8.71 -9.96
CA SER A 27 -16.93 -7.39 -10.19
C SER A 27 -15.91 -6.38 -10.73
N THR A 28 -14.69 -6.37 -10.18
CA THR A 28 -13.56 -5.54 -10.64
C THR A 28 -13.16 -5.91 -12.06
N LEU A 29 -13.00 -7.21 -12.34
CA LEU A 29 -12.70 -7.71 -13.69
C LEU A 29 -13.73 -7.22 -14.72
N ARG A 30 -15.02 -7.30 -14.37
CA ARG A 30 -16.11 -6.85 -15.26
C ARG A 30 -16.13 -5.34 -15.48
N ILE A 31 -15.76 -4.54 -14.47
CA ILE A 31 -15.58 -3.09 -14.62
C ILE A 31 -14.41 -2.80 -15.55
N TRP A 32 -13.30 -3.53 -15.39
CA TRP A 32 -12.09 -3.31 -16.18
C TRP A 32 -12.28 -3.65 -17.65
N GLU A 33 -12.96 -4.77 -17.95
CA GLU A 33 -13.37 -5.10 -19.31
C GLU A 33 -14.26 -4.04 -19.94
N ARG A 34 -15.32 -3.63 -19.22
CA ARG A 34 -16.34 -2.74 -19.77
C ARG A 34 -15.81 -1.31 -19.97
N LYS A 35 -15.08 -0.78 -19.00
CA LYS A 35 -14.65 0.64 -19.01
C LYS A 35 -13.32 0.86 -19.72
N TYR A 36 -12.41 -0.12 -19.65
CA TYR A 36 -11.02 0.08 -20.09
C TYR A 36 -10.58 -0.96 -21.13
N ALA A 37 -11.45 -1.91 -21.51
CA ALA A 37 -11.16 -2.94 -22.49
C ALA A 37 -9.83 -3.68 -22.25
N VAL A 38 -9.48 -3.91 -20.97
CA VAL A 38 -8.18 -4.47 -20.59
C VAL A 38 -7.92 -5.85 -21.20
N VAL A 39 -8.98 -6.62 -21.44
CA VAL A 39 -8.99 -7.90 -22.18
C VAL A 39 -10.31 -8.01 -22.94
N ALA A 40 -10.33 -8.80 -24.01
CA ALA A 40 -11.52 -9.04 -24.83
C ALA A 40 -11.74 -10.56 -25.04
N PRO A 41 -12.05 -11.32 -23.97
CA PRO A 41 -12.19 -12.77 -24.06
C PRO A 41 -13.38 -13.15 -24.97
N PRO A 42 -13.23 -14.14 -25.86
CA PRO A 42 -14.34 -14.66 -26.65
C PRO A 42 -15.43 -15.25 -25.76
N LYS A 43 -16.66 -15.26 -26.26
CA LYS A 43 -17.79 -15.93 -25.60
C LYS A 43 -17.97 -17.34 -26.18
N SER A 44 -18.25 -18.30 -25.32
CA SER A 44 -18.71 -19.64 -25.71
C SER A 44 -20.07 -19.56 -26.42
N ALA A 45 -20.47 -20.65 -27.08
CA ALA A 45 -21.82 -20.80 -27.64
C ALA A 45 -22.94 -20.61 -26.59
N SER A 46 -22.64 -20.89 -25.31
CA SER A 46 -23.53 -20.64 -24.16
C SER A 46 -23.45 -19.22 -23.58
N GLY A 47 -22.75 -18.30 -24.25
CA GLY A 47 -22.65 -16.88 -23.87
C GLY A 47 -21.64 -16.57 -22.75
N GLN A 48 -20.80 -17.52 -22.34
CA GLN A 48 -19.84 -17.34 -21.25
C GLN A 48 -18.48 -16.88 -21.75
N ARG A 49 -17.86 -15.92 -21.06
CA ARG A 49 -16.49 -15.45 -21.38
C ARG A 49 -15.45 -16.53 -21.08
N LEU A 50 -14.55 -16.73 -22.02
CA LEU A 50 -13.46 -17.70 -21.97
C LEU A 50 -12.12 -16.96 -22.06
N TYR A 51 -11.38 -16.92 -20.95
CA TYR A 51 -10.10 -16.21 -20.83
C TYR A 51 -8.96 -17.17 -21.13
N THR A 52 -7.93 -16.70 -21.80
CA THR A 52 -6.69 -17.43 -22.02
C THR A 52 -5.72 -17.24 -20.84
N GLU A 53 -4.61 -17.98 -20.83
CA GLU A 53 -3.53 -17.72 -19.87
C GLU A 53 -2.90 -16.33 -20.09
N GLU A 54 -2.82 -15.87 -21.35
CA GLU A 54 -2.30 -14.54 -21.70
C GLU A 54 -3.19 -13.41 -21.16
N ASP A 55 -4.52 -13.58 -21.21
CA ASP A 55 -5.46 -12.64 -20.60
C ASP A 55 -5.20 -12.55 -19.09
N ILE A 56 -4.99 -13.68 -18.42
CA ILE A 56 -4.73 -13.73 -16.99
C ILE A 56 -3.40 -13.06 -16.66
N GLU A 57 -2.35 -13.32 -17.42
CA GLU A 57 -1.05 -12.67 -17.23
C GLU A 57 -1.17 -11.15 -17.36
N ARG A 58 -1.83 -10.68 -18.43
CA ARG A 58 -2.08 -9.25 -18.64
C ARG A 58 -2.85 -8.63 -17.48
N LEU A 59 -3.92 -9.29 -17.01
CA LEU A 59 -4.71 -8.84 -15.87
C LEU A 59 -3.87 -8.75 -14.59
N ARG A 60 -2.96 -9.69 -14.35
CA ARG A 60 -2.01 -9.64 -13.21
C ARG A 60 -1.06 -8.46 -13.31
N LEU A 61 -0.50 -8.20 -14.49
CA LEU A 61 0.43 -7.08 -14.71
C LEU A 61 -0.25 -5.72 -14.52
N ILE A 62 -1.41 -5.51 -15.17
CA ILE A 62 -2.19 -4.28 -15.02
C ILE A 62 -2.56 -4.07 -13.56
N ARG A 63 -2.97 -5.15 -12.87
CA ARG A 63 -3.27 -5.07 -11.46
C ARG A 63 -2.06 -4.69 -10.62
N GLY A 64 -0.91 -5.34 -10.82
CA GLY A 64 0.30 -5.00 -10.07
C GLY A 64 0.64 -3.52 -10.20
N LEU A 65 0.50 -2.95 -11.40
CA LEU A 65 0.73 -1.52 -11.66
C LEU A 65 -0.33 -0.62 -11.02
N VAL A 66 -1.61 -1.00 -11.05
CA VAL A 66 -2.67 -0.24 -10.38
C VAL A 66 -2.50 -0.28 -8.87
N ASP A 67 -2.16 -1.45 -8.31
CA ASP A 67 -1.87 -1.62 -6.89
C ASP A 67 -0.61 -0.82 -6.48
N SER A 68 0.34 -0.59 -7.41
CA SER A 68 1.50 0.29 -7.20
C SER A 68 1.25 1.78 -7.53
N GLY A 69 -0.02 2.17 -7.75
CA GLY A 69 -0.43 3.57 -7.86
C GLY A 69 -0.58 4.13 -9.27
N HIS A 70 -0.38 3.32 -10.32
CA HIS A 70 -0.66 3.76 -11.69
C HIS A 70 -2.16 3.84 -11.95
N ALA A 71 -2.60 4.92 -12.62
CA ALA A 71 -3.99 5.03 -13.04
C ALA A 71 -4.32 3.94 -14.07
N ILE A 72 -5.40 3.18 -13.86
CA ILE A 72 -5.82 2.12 -14.78
C ILE A 72 -5.96 2.61 -16.24
N GLY A 73 -6.47 3.83 -16.44
CA GLY A 73 -6.60 4.41 -17.78
C GLY A 73 -5.26 4.60 -18.50
N ALA A 74 -4.16 4.79 -17.77
CA ALA A 74 -2.83 4.96 -18.34
C ALA A 74 -2.18 3.61 -18.71
N VAL A 75 -2.50 2.53 -17.99
CA VAL A 75 -1.88 1.22 -18.21
C VAL A 75 -2.74 0.27 -19.06
N ALA A 76 -4.06 0.49 -19.12
CA ALA A 76 -5.00 -0.41 -19.81
C ALA A 76 -4.74 -0.54 -21.32
N SER A 77 -4.22 0.52 -21.96
CA SER A 77 -3.92 0.57 -23.40
C SER A 77 -2.54 -0.01 -23.75
N LEU A 78 -1.68 -0.27 -22.77
CA LEU A 78 -0.30 -0.68 -23.01
C LEU A 78 -0.23 -2.16 -23.39
N ASN A 79 0.71 -2.54 -24.26
CA ASN A 79 0.95 -3.93 -24.61
C ASN A 79 1.64 -4.69 -23.46
N VAL A 80 1.63 -6.03 -23.49
CA VAL A 80 2.17 -6.87 -22.40
C VAL A 80 3.66 -6.61 -22.16
N GLU A 81 4.44 -6.34 -23.20
CA GLU A 81 5.86 -6.04 -23.06
C GLU A 81 6.12 -4.70 -22.35
N SER A 82 5.35 -3.67 -22.69
CA SER A 82 5.39 -2.36 -22.04
C SER A 82 4.91 -2.44 -20.59
N LEU A 83 3.88 -3.25 -20.31
CA LEU A 83 3.43 -3.54 -18.95
C LEU A 83 4.52 -4.26 -18.15
N ARG A 84 5.19 -5.27 -18.72
CA ARG A 84 6.33 -5.94 -18.08
C ARG A 84 7.49 -4.96 -17.85
N ALA A 85 7.78 -4.08 -18.82
CA ALA A 85 8.79 -3.04 -18.68
C ALA A 85 8.43 -2.05 -17.57
N LEU A 86 7.16 -1.67 -17.46
CA LEU A 86 6.64 -0.82 -16.39
C LEU A 86 6.59 -1.52 -15.04
N VAL A 87 6.41 -2.83 -14.98
CA VAL A 87 6.50 -3.58 -13.72
C VAL A 87 7.96 -3.69 -13.28
N ARG A 88 8.88 -3.95 -14.22
CA ARG A 88 10.33 -3.91 -13.99
C ARG A 88 10.78 -2.52 -13.57
N SER A 89 10.23 -1.48 -14.20
CA SER A 89 10.53 -0.10 -13.86
C SER A 89 9.77 0.36 -12.61
N SER A 90 8.59 -0.14 -12.29
CA SER A 90 7.90 0.16 -11.02
C SER A 90 8.54 -0.58 -9.84
N GLY A 91 9.23 -1.69 -10.11
CA GLY A 91 10.25 -2.26 -9.21
C GLY A 91 11.49 -1.38 -9.04
N THR A 92 11.69 -0.36 -9.89
CA THR A 92 12.79 0.62 -9.80
C THR A 92 12.36 2.09 -9.68
N VAL A 93 11.05 2.41 -9.72
CA VAL A 93 10.49 3.78 -9.64
C VAL A 93 10.03 4.12 -8.21
N HIS A 94 10.32 3.23 -7.25
CA HIS A 94 10.47 3.60 -5.85
C HIS A 94 11.91 3.52 -5.32
N ALA A 95 12.89 3.31 -6.22
CA ALA A 95 14.27 3.74 -5.99
C ALA A 95 14.42 5.21 -6.41
N ALA A 96 13.62 6.11 -5.83
CA ALA A 96 14.22 7.40 -5.51
C ALA A 96 15.41 7.07 -4.62
N LYS A 97 16.61 7.59 -4.91
CA LYS A 97 17.79 7.51 -4.03
C LYS A 97 17.43 7.99 -2.62
N GLY A 98 16.83 7.12 -1.82
CA GLY A 98 16.67 7.24 -0.39
C GLY A 98 17.86 6.55 0.25
N GLU A 99 18.19 6.95 1.47
CA GLU A 99 19.18 6.24 2.26
C GLU A 99 18.83 4.75 2.31
N PRO A 100 19.82 3.84 2.27
CA PRO A 100 19.54 2.42 2.36
C PRO A 100 18.78 2.09 3.66
N ILE A 101 17.95 1.05 3.64
CA ILE A 101 17.24 0.56 4.83
C ILE A 101 18.25 0.04 5.84
N SER A 102 18.18 0.54 7.08
CA SER A 102 18.99 0.01 8.17
C SER A 102 18.29 -1.20 8.81
N LEU A 103 18.98 -2.34 8.81
CA LEU A 103 18.47 -3.61 9.31
C LEU A 103 19.24 -4.02 10.57
N LEU A 104 18.54 -4.28 11.66
CA LEU A 104 19.10 -4.88 12.87
C LEU A 104 18.77 -6.38 12.88
N MET A 105 19.81 -7.22 12.98
CA MET A 105 19.66 -8.67 13.03
C MET A 105 19.97 -9.18 14.43
N VAL A 106 19.06 -9.91 15.07
CA VAL A 106 19.24 -10.34 16.46
C VAL A 106 19.15 -11.85 16.58
N GLY A 107 20.09 -12.46 17.32
CA GLY A 107 20.13 -13.90 17.54
C GLY A 107 20.79 -14.67 16.39
N PRO A 108 20.64 -16.01 16.35
CA PRO A 108 21.31 -16.86 15.38
C PRO A 108 20.65 -16.78 13.99
N VAL A 109 20.86 -15.65 13.32
CA VAL A 109 20.36 -15.43 11.95
C VAL A 109 21.25 -16.21 10.98
N PRO A 110 20.67 -16.99 10.03
CA PRO A 110 21.45 -17.72 9.03
C PRO A 110 22.48 -16.86 8.29
N ILE A 111 23.69 -17.38 8.07
CA ILE A 111 24.80 -16.66 7.42
C ILE A 111 24.43 -16.14 6.02
N ALA A 112 23.63 -16.91 5.26
CA ALA A 112 23.13 -16.49 3.96
C ALA A 112 22.33 -15.18 4.05
N ILE A 113 21.56 -15.02 5.13
CA ILE A 113 20.79 -13.80 5.40
C ILE A 113 21.72 -12.68 5.86
N ALA A 114 22.67 -12.96 6.74
CA ALA A 114 23.63 -11.98 7.24
C ALA A 114 24.47 -11.32 6.11
N ASN A 115 24.79 -12.07 5.05
CA ASN A 115 25.60 -11.58 3.93
C ASN A 115 24.81 -10.90 2.81
N SER A 116 23.48 -10.75 2.95
CA SER A 116 22.62 -10.24 1.87
C SER A 116 22.64 -8.72 1.69
N ALA A 117 23.68 -8.02 2.16
CA ALA A 117 23.79 -6.57 2.01
C ALA A 117 23.70 -6.16 0.52
N SER A 118 22.97 -5.07 0.25
CA SER A 118 22.70 -4.59 -1.10
C SER A 118 22.71 -3.06 -1.13
N ASP A 119 22.64 -2.44 -2.31
CA ASP A 119 22.50 -0.98 -2.40
C ASP A 119 21.21 -0.43 -1.75
N SER A 120 20.21 -1.28 -1.52
CA SER A 120 18.92 -0.91 -0.91
C SER A 120 18.86 -1.11 0.61
N MET A 121 19.83 -1.80 1.23
CA MET A 121 19.89 -2.00 2.68
C MET A 121 21.31 -2.24 3.23
N TYR A 122 21.52 -1.94 4.50
CA TYR A 122 22.73 -2.33 5.23
C TYR A 122 22.39 -2.87 6.62
N VAL A 123 23.24 -3.77 7.12
CA VAL A 123 23.12 -4.31 8.47
C VAL A 123 23.80 -3.35 9.44
N CYS A 124 23.03 -2.73 10.32
CA CYS A 124 23.53 -1.76 11.30
C CYS A 124 24.06 -2.40 12.59
N GLY A 125 23.69 -3.67 12.84
CA GLY A 125 24.16 -4.43 13.98
C GLY A 125 23.73 -5.90 13.91
N HIS A 126 24.50 -6.76 14.55
CA HIS A 126 24.18 -8.18 14.68
C HIS A 126 24.41 -8.73 16.11
N PRO A 127 23.68 -8.23 17.12
CA PRO A 127 23.77 -8.75 18.48
C PRO A 127 23.33 -10.22 18.56
N GLY A 128 24.04 -11.02 19.36
CA GLY A 128 23.76 -12.45 19.50
C GLY A 128 22.52 -12.76 20.35
N SER A 129 21.97 -11.75 21.03
CA SER A 129 20.83 -11.90 21.93
C SER A 129 19.97 -10.63 21.98
N LEU A 130 18.74 -10.77 22.48
CA LEU A 130 17.85 -9.61 22.72
C LEU A 130 18.44 -8.66 23.76
N GLU A 131 19.12 -9.19 24.78
CA GLU A 131 19.77 -8.42 25.85
C GLU A 131 20.87 -7.49 25.31
N GLU A 132 21.71 -8.01 24.42
CA GLU A 132 22.72 -7.21 23.71
C GLU A 132 22.07 -6.17 22.81
N ALA A 133 21.05 -6.57 22.03
CA ALA A 133 20.33 -5.65 21.17
C ALA A 133 19.68 -4.49 21.94
N PHE A 134 19.13 -4.75 23.13
CA PHE A 134 18.59 -3.71 24.01
C PHE A 134 19.67 -2.76 24.52
N ARG A 135 20.87 -3.27 24.80
CA ARG A 135 22.02 -2.44 25.21
C ARG A 135 22.41 -1.48 24.08
N ASP A 136 22.51 -2.00 22.86
CA ASP A 136 22.87 -1.22 21.68
C ASP A 136 21.80 -0.17 21.35
N ALA A 137 20.51 -0.55 21.41
CA ALA A 137 19.40 0.38 21.21
C ALA A 137 19.39 1.52 22.26
N ARG A 138 19.70 1.21 23.52
CA ARG A 138 19.86 2.22 24.59
C ARG A 138 21.08 3.10 24.38
N ALA A 139 22.14 2.59 23.76
CA ALA A 139 23.31 3.36 23.37
C ALA A 139 23.05 4.25 22.14
N GLY A 140 21.87 4.17 21.53
CA GLY A 140 21.44 5.03 20.42
C GLY A 140 21.36 4.35 19.07
N LEU A 141 21.59 3.02 18.99
CA LEU A 141 21.40 2.28 17.74
C LEU A 141 19.95 2.38 17.29
N ARG A 142 19.77 2.77 16.02
CA ARG A 142 18.46 2.86 15.35
C ARG A 142 18.46 1.94 14.14
N ALA A 143 17.29 1.38 13.85
CA ALA A 143 17.06 0.56 12.67
C ALA A 143 15.67 0.84 12.12
N ASP A 144 15.48 0.72 10.79
CA ASP A 144 14.15 0.77 10.18
C ASP A 144 13.44 -0.57 10.26
N ALA A 145 14.23 -1.64 10.18
CA ALA A 145 13.78 -3.02 10.17
C ALA A 145 14.50 -3.84 11.25
N LEU A 146 13.78 -4.80 11.82
CA LEU A 146 14.26 -5.74 12.81
C LEU A 146 14.01 -7.16 12.33
N LEU A 147 15.07 -7.96 12.25
CA LEU A 147 15.01 -9.40 12.02
C LEU A 147 15.50 -10.13 13.27
N VAL A 148 14.62 -10.86 13.94
CA VAL A 148 14.97 -11.60 15.18
C VAL A 148 14.86 -13.09 14.93
N ALA A 149 15.94 -13.83 15.16
CA ALA A 149 15.90 -15.29 15.24
C ALA A 149 15.79 -15.73 16.70
N VAL A 150 14.76 -16.52 17.04
CA VAL A 150 14.56 -17.07 18.39
C VAL A 150 14.30 -18.57 18.35
N PRO A 151 14.83 -19.35 19.31
CA PRO A 151 14.56 -20.79 19.35
C PRO A 151 13.10 -21.10 19.69
N SER A 152 12.46 -20.25 20.51
CA SER A 152 11.07 -20.42 20.91
C SER A 152 10.30 -19.10 20.90
N LEU A 153 9.18 -19.08 20.19
CA LEU A 153 8.25 -17.96 20.13
C LEU A 153 7.18 -18.11 21.22
N THR A 154 7.39 -17.38 22.33
CA THR A 154 6.47 -17.31 23.47
C THR A 154 5.87 -15.91 23.58
N GLU A 155 4.83 -15.75 24.41
CA GLU A 155 4.24 -14.43 24.67
C GLU A 155 5.26 -13.44 25.27
N ASP A 156 6.12 -13.90 26.19
CA ASP A 156 7.21 -13.09 26.75
C ASP A 156 8.21 -12.66 25.67
N THR A 157 8.65 -13.60 24.83
CA THR A 157 9.57 -13.32 23.72
C THR A 157 9.00 -12.26 22.78
N ILE A 158 7.70 -12.35 22.45
CA ILE A 158 7.02 -11.38 21.57
C ILE A 158 7.03 -9.98 22.20
N LEU A 159 6.67 -9.86 23.49
CA LEU A 159 6.67 -8.58 24.20
C LEU A 159 8.06 -7.94 24.22
N ARG A 160 9.10 -8.76 24.43
CA ARG A 160 10.50 -8.30 24.41
C ARG A 160 10.93 -7.85 23.00
N ILE A 161 10.52 -8.55 21.95
CA ILE A 161 10.80 -8.15 20.56
C ILE A 161 10.13 -6.82 20.22
N VAL A 162 8.87 -6.64 20.62
CA VAL A 162 8.13 -5.38 20.40
C VAL A 162 8.81 -4.22 21.13
N ALA A 163 9.15 -4.41 22.41
CA ALA A 163 9.84 -3.39 23.20
C ALA A 163 11.23 -3.05 22.61
N LEU A 164 11.94 -4.03 22.04
CA LEU A 164 13.20 -3.78 21.33
C LEU A 164 12.97 -2.98 20.06
N ALA A 165 11.95 -3.32 19.27
CA ALA A 165 11.61 -2.61 18.06
C ALA A 165 11.28 -1.14 18.35
N GLU A 166 10.52 -0.87 19.40
CA GLU A 166 10.26 0.50 19.89
C GLU A 166 11.54 1.22 20.29
N ALA A 167 12.40 0.56 21.09
CA ALA A 167 13.68 1.14 21.51
C ALA A 167 14.62 1.43 20.34
N ALA A 168 14.62 0.61 19.30
CA ALA A 168 15.43 0.79 18.10
C ALA A 168 14.75 1.64 17.01
N HIS A 169 13.49 2.06 17.22
CA HIS A 169 12.62 2.71 16.21
C HIS A 169 12.37 1.87 14.94
N ALA A 170 12.51 0.55 15.03
CA ALA A 170 12.23 -0.36 13.94
C ALA A 170 10.72 -0.56 13.79
N LYS A 171 10.20 -0.33 12.57
CA LYS A 171 8.76 -0.42 12.28
C LYS A 171 8.40 -1.67 11.48
N ALA A 172 9.35 -2.22 10.73
CA ALA A 172 9.20 -3.51 10.06
C ALA A 172 9.84 -4.61 10.93
N ILE A 173 9.05 -5.55 11.42
CA ILE A 173 9.53 -6.57 12.38
C ILE A 173 9.25 -7.96 11.82
N SER A 174 10.32 -8.71 11.55
CA SER A 174 10.25 -10.11 11.15
C SER A 174 10.91 -11.00 12.20
N VAL A 175 10.25 -12.10 12.56
CA VAL A 175 10.73 -13.06 13.55
C VAL A 175 10.86 -14.42 12.93
N ILE A 176 12.08 -14.95 12.93
CA ILE A 176 12.38 -16.33 12.59
C ILE A 176 12.30 -17.16 13.88
N PHE A 177 11.57 -18.27 13.85
CA PHE A 177 11.43 -19.14 15.02
C PHE A 177 11.59 -20.62 14.67
N THR A 178 12.17 -21.38 15.59
CA THR A 178 12.27 -22.85 15.47
C THR A 178 11.03 -23.54 16.04
N SER A 179 10.56 -23.09 17.21
CA SER A 179 9.39 -23.65 17.90
C SER A 179 8.44 -22.55 18.36
N GLY A 180 7.13 -22.80 18.34
CA GLY A 180 6.14 -21.82 18.75
C GLY A 180 4.75 -22.44 18.84
N THR A 181 3.94 -21.96 19.77
CA THR A 181 2.54 -22.40 19.86
C THR A 181 1.68 -21.66 18.82
N PRO A 182 0.60 -22.26 18.29
CA PRO A 182 -0.30 -21.58 17.36
C PRO A 182 -0.83 -20.24 17.89
N ARG A 183 -1.13 -20.18 19.20
CA ARG A 183 -1.60 -18.98 19.89
C ARG A 183 -0.53 -17.87 19.94
N ALA A 184 0.73 -18.22 20.16
CA ALA A 184 1.82 -17.24 20.13
C ALA A 184 2.06 -16.69 18.72
N ILE A 185 2.02 -17.56 17.69
CA ILE A 185 2.16 -17.16 16.28
C ILE A 185 1.02 -16.23 15.86
N GLU A 186 -0.22 -16.57 16.22
CA GLU A 186 -1.41 -15.75 15.94
C GLU A 186 -1.30 -14.38 16.62
N ARG A 187 -0.94 -14.34 17.91
CA ARG A 187 -0.75 -13.08 18.64
C ARG A 187 0.35 -12.20 18.04
N ALA A 188 1.49 -12.78 17.69
CA ALA A 188 2.57 -12.05 17.01
C ALA A 188 2.07 -11.45 15.69
N SER A 189 1.35 -12.24 14.89
CA SER A 189 0.78 -11.78 13.61
C SER A 189 -0.23 -10.64 13.79
N LEU A 190 -1.11 -10.74 14.80
CA LEU A 190 -2.07 -9.68 15.15
C LEU A 190 -1.38 -8.42 15.68
N GLY A 191 -0.25 -8.58 16.38
CA GLY A 191 0.63 -7.49 16.82
C GLY A 191 1.42 -6.82 15.69
N GLY A 192 1.25 -7.26 14.44
CA GLY A 192 1.92 -6.70 13.28
C GLY A 192 3.33 -7.24 13.04
N LEU A 193 3.74 -8.32 13.73
CA LEU A 193 5.00 -8.99 13.46
C LEU A 193 4.80 -9.98 12.31
N ARG A 194 5.76 -10.02 11.39
CA ARG A 194 5.84 -11.09 10.41
C ARG A 194 6.56 -12.27 11.05
N VAL A 195 5.90 -13.42 11.11
CA VAL A 195 6.44 -14.61 11.76
C VAL A 195 6.79 -15.65 10.71
N VAL A 196 8.02 -16.14 10.70
CA VAL A 196 8.54 -17.08 9.70
C VAL A 196 9.16 -18.30 10.39
N PRO A 197 8.72 -19.53 10.08
CA PRO A 197 9.40 -20.73 10.56
C PRO A 197 10.85 -20.79 10.05
N GLN A 198 11.77 -21.32 10.86
CA GLN A 198 13.17 -21.46 10.46
C GLN A 198 13.33 -22.27 9.16
N SER A 199 12.54 -23.32 8.96
CA SER A 199 12.53 -24.12 7.72
C SER A 199 12.30 -23.27 6.47
N ASP A 200 11.42 -22.27 6.57
CA ASP A 200 11.04 -21.44 5.42
C ASP A 200 12.12 -20.38 5.16
N ALA A 201 12.72 -19.86 6.23
CA ALA A 201 13.83 -18.91 6.15
C ALA A 201 15.08 -19.54 5.51
N GLU A 202 15.33 -20.83 5.73
CA GLU A 202 16.45 -21.57 5.14
C GLU A 202 16.26 -21.86 3.65
N VAL A 203 15.02 -22.08 3.19
CA VAL A 203 14.74 -22.38 1.78
C VAL A 203 14.82 -21.12 0.91
N ARG A 204 14.41 -19.95 1.44
CA ARG A 204 14.33 -18.69 0.66
C ARG A 204 14.84 -17.46 1.41
N PRO A 205 16.11 -17.44 1.86
CA PRO A 205 16.68 -16.35 2.65
C PRO A 205 16.60 -14.99 1.94
N GLU A 206 16.94 -14.95 0.65
CA GLU A 206 16.92 -13.70 -0.14
C GLU A 206 15.51 -13.12 -0.27
N SER A 207 14.49 -13.96 -0.46
CA SER A 207 13.10 -13.50 -0.56
C SER A 207 12.59 -12.95 0.76
N LEU A 208 12.98 -13.56 1.89
CA LEU A 208 12.60 -13.10 3.21
C LEU A 208 13.09 -11.67 3.45
N ILE A 209 14.36 -11.42 3.10
CA ILE A 209 15.03 -10.13 3.24
C ILE A 209 14.43 -9.11 2.30
N ALA A 210 14.28 -9.44 1.02
CA ALA A 210 13.66 -8.54 0.04
C ALA A 210 12.27 -8.08 0.51
N GLU A 211 11.43 -9.02 0.97
CA GLU A 211 10.11 -8.70 1.51
C GLU A 211 10.17 -7.84 2.79
N LEU A 212 11.18 -8.01 3.64
CA LEU A 212 11.38 -7.16 4.82
C LEU A 212 11.85 -5.75 4.45
N VAL A 213 12.78 -5.64 3.49
CA VAL A 213 13.29 -4.36 2.97
C VAL A 213 12.19 -3.58 2.27
N ASP A 214 11.39 -4.24 1.43
CA ASP A 214 10.24 -3.63 0.76
C ASP A 214 9.23 -3.09 1.79
N TRP A 215 8.96 -3.87 2.84
CA TRP A 215 8.07 -3.46 3.91
C TRP A 215 8.60 -2.25 4.68
N ALA A 216 9.88 -2.24 5.06
CA ALA A 216 10.53 -1.12 5.73
C ALA A 216 10.55 0.14 4.85
N THR A 217 10.84 -0.01 3.56
CA THR A 217 10.83 1.08 2.57
C THR A 217 9.45 1.72 2.47
N ALA A 218 8.39 0.90 2.37
CA ALA A 218 7.02 1.39 2.32
C ALA A 218 6.61 2.14 3.60
N LEU A 219 7.04 1.66 4.77
CA LEU A 219 6.78 2.32 6.05
C LEU A 219 7.52 3.66 6.17
N ARG A 220 8.81 3.72 5.77
CA ARG A 220 9.59 4.95 5.79
C ARG A 220 9.03 5.98 4.82
N GLN A 221 8.64 5.57 3.61
CA GLN A 221 7.98 6.45 2.66
C GLN A 221 6.63 6.94 3.19
N ALA A 222 5.86 6.09 3.87
CA ALA A 222 4.65 6.51 4.55
C ALA A 222 4.96 7.54 5.64
N ASP A 223 6.02 7.37 6.44
CA ASP A 223 6.44 8.35 7.43
C ASP A 223 6.86 9.69 6.82
N ILE A 224 7.64 9.68 5.73
CA ILE A 224 8.05 10.89 5.00
C ILE A 224 6.81 11.62 4.46
N LEU A 225 5.88 10.89 3.83
CA LEU A 225 4.61 11.45 3.36
C LEU A 225 3.73 11.95 4.51
N ASN A 226 3.83 11.34 5.69
CA ASN A 226 3.07 11.72 6.88
C ASN A 226 3.77 12.82 7.70
N ALA A 227 5.08 13.05 7.53
CA ALA A 227 5.84 14.07 8.27
C ALA A 227 5.33 15.49 7.97
N ASP A 228 4.90 15.74 6.73
CA ASP A 228 4.22 16.98 6.30
C ASP A 228 2.77 17.10 6.80
N THR A 229 2.20 16.06 7.42
CA THR A 229 0.78 16.03 7.86
C THR A 229 0.58 16.14 9.37
N ARG A 230 1.59 16.61 10.12
CA ARG A 230 1.52 16.77 11.59
C ARG A 230 0.47 17.77 12.07
N SER A 231 -0.09 18.60 11.18
CA SER A 231 -1.30 19.37 11.44
C SER A 231 -2.21 19.25 10.22
N ARG A 232 -3.41 18.70 10.38
CA ARG A 232 -4.44 18.85 9.35
C ARG A 232 -4.72 20.34 9.24
N ALA A 233 -4.57 20.90 8.05
CA ALA A 233 -4.83 22.33 7.89
C ALA A 233 -6.31 22.60 8.21
N ALA A 234 -6.55 23.69 8.93
CA ALA A 234 -7.90 24.19 9.15
C ALA A 234 -8.54 24.52 7.79
N ARG A 235 -9.85 24.27 7.68
CA ARG A 235 -10.61 24.65 6.49
C ARG A 235 -10.49 26.14 6.26
N ARG A 236 -10.29 26.54 5.01
CA ARG A 236 -10.23 27.94 4.59
C ARG A 236 -11.61 28.59 4.54
N PHE A 237 -12.66 27.80 4.27
CA PHE A 237 -14.05 28.27 4.25
C PHE A 237 -14.89 27.57 5.33
N ASP A 238 -15.69 28.36 6.05
CA ASP A 238 -16.66 27.82 7.00
C ASP A 238 -17.92 27.29 6.29
N ASP A 239 -18.78 26.58 7.03
CA ASP A 239 -19.98 25.96 6.44
C ASP A 239 -20.95 27.00 5.89
N LYS A 240 -20.95 28.23 6.42
CA LYS A 240 -21.79 29.33 5.96
C LYS A 240 -21.31 29.87 4.61
N ALA A 241 -20.01 30.05 4.44
CA ALA A 241 -19.40 30.46 3.17
C ALA A 241 -19.60 29.40 2.08
N LEU A 242 -19.40 28.11 2.40
CA LEU A 242 -19.63 27.02 1.45
C LEU A 242 -21.10 26.90 1.04
N ALA A 243 -22.04 27.09 1.98
CA ALA A 243 -23.47 27.12 1.67
C ALA A 243 -23.83 28.33 0.78
N ALA A 244 -23.21 29.49 1.01
CA ALA A 244 -23.37 30.66 0.14
C ALA A 244 -22.88 30.36 -1.28
N PHE A 245 -21.69 29.78 -1.44
CA PHE A 245 -21.14 29.41 -2.75
C PHE A 245 -21.97 28.33 -3.48
N ALA A 246 -22.52 27.37 -2.73
CA ALA A 246 -23.42 26.36 -3.29
C ALA A 246 -24.78 26.93 -3.72
N GLY A 247 -25.22 28.03 -3.09
CA GLY A 247 -26.46 28.74 -3.40
C GLY A 247 -26.32 29.86 -4.43
N LEU A 248 -25.11 30.17 -4.91
CA LEU A 248 -24.90 31.17 -5.96
C LEU A 248 -25.49 30.66 -7.28
N THR A 249 -26.48 31.38 -7.81
CA THR A 249 -26.80 31.34 -9.24
C THR A 249 -25.76 32.19 -9.96
N SER A 250 -24.77 31.55 -10.59
CA SER A 250 -23.70 32.25 -11.30
C SER A 250 -24.27 33.10 -12.43
N THR A 251 -23.80 34.34 -12.54
CA THR A 251 -24.11 35.25 -13.67
C THR A 251 -23.38 34.85 -14.97
N ILE A 252 -22.67 33.71 -14.97
CA ILE A 252 -21.82 33.18 -16.04
C ILE A 252 -22.08 31.68 -16.19
N GLN A 253 -22.02 31.16 -17.40
CA GLN A 253 -22.36 29.79 -17.84
C GLN A 253 -21.68 28.60 -17.11
N CYS A 254 -20.83 28.79 -16.08
CA CYS A 254 -20.28 27.66 -15.32
C CYS A 254 -20.93 27.49 -13.95
N GLU A 255 -21.29 26.25 -13.62
CA GLU A 255 -21.69 25.80 -12.27
C GLU A 255 -20.48 25.45 -11.37
N CYS A 256 -19.28 25.90 -11.75
CA CYS A 256 -18.00 25.58 -11.13
C CYS A 256 -17.95 25.87 -9.60
N PRO A 257 -18.38 27.06 -9.10
CA PRO A 257 -18.35 27.34 -7.66
C PRO A 257 -19.22 26.38 -6.84
N ARG A 258 -20.41 26.09 -7.36
CA ARG A 258 -21.38 25.17 -6.75
C ARG A 258 -20.80 23.75 -6.61
N HIS A 259 -20.24 23.23 -7.69
CA HIS A 259 -19.66 21.88 -7.71
C HIS A 259 -18.45 21.75 -6.78
N LEU A 260 -17.56 22.76 -6.77
CA LEU A 260 -16.39 22.76 -5.89
C LEU A 260 -16.80 22.84 -4.41
N ALA A 261 -17.77 23.68 -4.07
CA ALA A 261 -18.31 23.78 -2.71
C ALA A 261 -18.94 22.44 -2.24
N GLU A 262 -19.73 21.78 -3.09
CA GLU A 262 -20.32 20.47 -2.79
C GLU A 262 -19.25 19.39 -2.55
N LEU A 263 -18.20 19.34 -3.37
CA LEU A 263 -17.08 18.40 -3.18
C LEU A 263 -16.33 18.65 -1.87
N VAL A 264 -16.09 19.93 -1.52
CA VAL A 264 -15.47 20.30 -0.23
C VAL A 264 -16.34 19.84 0.94
N ILE A 265 -17.66 20.02 0.87
CA ILE A 265 -18.60 19.57 1.90
C ILE A 265 -18.55 18.04 2.07
N GLN A 266 -18.63 17.29 0.96
CA GLN A 266 -18.61 15.82 0.98
C GLN A 266 -17.30 15.26 1.54
N LEU A 267 -16.16 15.78 1.10
CA LEU A 267 -14.85 15.35 1.59
C LEU A 267 -14.64 15.73 3.06
N SER A 268 -15.14 16.88 3.50
CA SER A 268 -15.12 17.29 4.91
C SER A 268 -15.98 16.38 5.78
N ALA A 269 -17.14 15.93 5.29
CA ALA A 269 -17.97 14.95 5.99
C ALA A 269 -17.29 13.58 6.08
N PHE A 270 -16.66 13.11 5.00
CA PHE A 270 -15.88 11.88 4.98
C PHE A 270 -14.66 11.95 5.92
N GLN A 271 -14.01 13.12 6.01
CA GLN A 271 -12.94 13.37 6.97
C GLN A 271 -13.44 13.17 8.41
N ARG A 272 -14.54 13.83 8.79
CA ARG A 272 -15.14 13.69 10.13
C ARG A 272 -15.57 12.26 10.44
N TYR A 273 -16.13 11.56 9.46
CA TYR A 273 -16.47 10.15 9.58
C TYR A 273 -15.23 9.27 9.84
N SER A 274 -14.14 9.51 9.10
CA SER A 274 -12.88 8.79 9.29
C SER A 274 -12.25 9.05 10.65
N ASP A 275 -12.46 10.24 11.20
CA ASP A 275 -11.95 10.65 12.53
C ASP A 275 -12.79 10.09 13.68
N ALA A 276 -14.11 9.99 13.51
CA ALA A 276 -15.04 9.46 14.50
C ALA A 276 -15.17 7.92 14.47
N CYS A 277 -14.39 7.25 13.61
CA CYS A 277 -14.51 5.81 13.42
C CYS A 277 -13.93 5.03 14.62
N LEU A 278 -14.78 4.28 15.32
CA LEU A 278 -14.38 3.32 16.35
C LEU A 278 -13.68 2.12 15.69
N SER A 279 -12.36 2.13 15.72
CA SER A 279 -11.52 1.13 15.08
C SER A 279 -11.42 -0.15 15.91
N ARG A 280 -11.47 -1.30 15.24
CA ARG A 280 -11.44 -2.63 15.89
C ARG A 280 -10.02 -3.19 16.07
N SER A 281 -9.03 -2.58 15.42
CA SER A 281 -7.61 -2.93 15.54
C SER A 281 -6.69 -1.73 15.22
N PRO A 282 -5.41 -1.76 15.63
CA PRO A 282 -4.44 -0.71 15.31
C PRO A 282 -4.19 -0.50 13.80
N ARG A 283 -4.23 -1.58 13.00
CA ARG A 283 -4.09 -1.52 11.53
C ARG A 283 -5.25 -0.77 10.86
N ASP A 284 -6.46 -0.97 11.40
CA ASP A 284 -7.69 -0.32 10.98
C ASP A 284 -7.67 1.18 11.33
N ALA A 285 -7.21 1.52 12.54
CA ALA A 285 -7.00 2.91 12.96
C ALA A 285 -6.02 3.67 12.04
N LEU A 286 -4.92 3.01 11.63
CA LEU A 286 -3.94 3.59 10.71
C LEU A 286 -4.53 3.83 9.31
N LEU A 287 -5.33 2.89 8.81
CA LEU A 287 -6.04 3.05 7.54
C LEU A 287 -7.01 4.24 7.59
N HIS A 288 -7.84 4.33 8.62
CA HIS A 288 -8.79 5.44 8.78
C HIS A 288 -8.10 6.80 8.91
N ARG A 289 -6.99 6.87 9.66
CA ARG A 289 -6.17 8.07 9.75
C ARG A 289 -5.61 8.48 8.38
N ARG A 290 -5.14 7.52 7.58
CA ARG A 290 -4.66 7.75 6.20
C ARG A 290 -5.77 8.30 5.32
N LEU A 291 -6.96 7.71 5.37
CA LEU A 291 -8.12 8.16 4.58
C LEU A 291 -8.53 9.59 4.95
N GLY A 292 -8.57 9.93 6.25
CA GLY A 292 -8.86 11.29 6.70
C GLY A 292 -7.81 12.32 6.26
N ASN A 293 -6.52 11.94 6.24
CA ASN A 293 -5.45 12.82 5.76
C ASN A 293 -5.51 13.06 4.25
N VAL A 294 -5.82 12.03 3.45
CA VAL A 294 -6.04 12.16 2.00
C VAL A 294 -7.22 13.08 1.72
N ALA A 295 -8.33 12.92 2.45
CA ALA A 295 -9.50 13.78 2.35
C ALA A 295 -9.17 15.24 2.67
N ASN A 296 -8.38 15.50 3.73
CA ASN A 296 -7.96 16.85 4.10
C ASN A 296 -7.13 17.53 3.00
N ARG A 297 -6.23 16.80 2.33
CA ARG A 297 -5.42 17.34 1.23
C ARG A 297 -6.25 17.64 -0.01
N ALA A 298 -7.21 16.78 -0.34
CA ALA A 298 -8.16 17.04 -1.41
C ALA A 298 -9.01 18.29 -1.13
N VAL A 299 -9.45 18.49 0.12
CA VAL A 299 -10.14 19.71 0.55
C VAL A 299 -9.27 20.96 0.31
N GLN A 300 -8.00 20.95 0.71
CA GLN A 300 -7.10 22.11 0.51
C GLN A 300 -6.95 22.50 -0.97
N LEU A 301 -6.80 21.50 -1.86
CA LEU A 301 -6.68 21.72 -3.30
C LEU A 301 -7.98 22.32 -3.87
N LEU A 302 -9.12 21.78 -3.46
CA LEU A 302 -10.42 22.26 -3.91
C LEU A 302 -10.77 23.65 -3.35
N GLU A 303 -10.43 23.94 -2.10
CA GLU A 303 -10.59 25.28 -1.51
C GLU A 303 -9.68 26.30 -2.21
N THR A 304 -8.49 25.89 -2.65
CA THR A 304 -7.60 26.75 -3.45
C THR A 304 -8.23 27.09 -4.80
N ALA A 305 -8.75 26.07 -5.51
CA ALA A 305 -9.46 26.26 -6.77
C ALA A 305 -10.74 27.10 -6.59
N LEU A 306 -11.52 26.85 -5.54
CA LEU A 306 -12.73 27.62 -5.23
C LEU A 306 -12.40 29.09 -4.98
N ALA A 307 -11.33 29.38 -4.24
CA ALA A 307 -10.87 30.75 -4.00
C ALA A 307 -10.41 31.48 -5.27
N GLU A 308 -9.91 30.75 -6.28
CA GLU A 308 -9.58 31.31 -7.60
C GLU A 308 -10.84 31.65 -8.39
N VAL A 309 -11.80 30.72 -8.44
CA VAL A 309 -13.07 30.92 -9.16
C VAL A 309 -13.86 32.09 -8.57
N VAL A 310 -13.98 32.17 -7.24
CA VAL A 310 -14.70 33.27 -6.56
C VAL A 310 -14.06 34.63 -6.86
N ARG A 311 -12.73 34.73 -6.78
CA ARG A 311 -12.01 35.97 -7.14
C ARG A 311 -12.27 36.39 -8.59
N HIS A 312 -12.32 35.43 -9.51
CA HIS A 312 -12.58 35.70 -10.92
C HIS A 312 -14.02 36.19 -11.15
N GLU A 313 -15.02 35.63 -10.45
CA GLU A 313 -16.40 36.13 -10.53
C GLU A 313 -16.55 37.54 -9.93
N ASP A 314 -15.92 37.83 -8.79
CA ASP A 314 -15.95 39.16 -8.18
C ASP A 314 -15.32 40.23 -9.08
N LEU A 315 -14.23 39.90 -9.78
CA LEU A 315 -13.59 40.77 -10.78
C LEU A 315 -14.52 41.03 -11.97
N LEU A 316 -15.21 40.01 -12.48
CA LEU A 316 -16.15 40.16 -13.59
C LEU A 316 -17.42 40.92 -13.22
N ASN A 317 -17.91 40.76 -12.00
CA ASN A 317 -19.05 41.52 -11.48
C ASN A 317 -18.68 42.99 -11.21
N SER A 318 -17.44 43.27 -10.82
CA SER A 318 -16.94 44.63 -10.62
C SER A 318 -16.68 45.39 -11.93
N ALA A 319 -16.26 44.69 -13.00
CA ALA A 319 -16.04 45.27 -14.32
C ALA A 319 -17.34 45.59 -15.10
N LYS A 320 -18.50 45.11 -14.62
CA LYS A 320 -19.83 45.37 -15.20
C LYS A 320 -20.57 46.54 -14.53
N ARG A 321 -20.01 47.14 -13.47
CA ARG A 321 -20.59 48.28 -12.75
C ARG A 321 -20.06 49.61 -13.26
#